data_AF-A0A9W6WL23-F1
#
_entry.id   AF-A0A9W6WL23-F1
#
_cell.length_a   1.000
_cell.length_b   1.000
_cell.length_c   1.000
_cell.angle_alpha   90.00
_cell.angle_beta   90.00
_cell.angle_gamma   90.00
#
_symmetry.space_group_name_H-M   'P 1'
#
loop_
_entity.id
_entity.type
_entity.pdbx_description
1 polymer ?
#
loop_
_entity_poly.entity_id
_entity_poly.type
_entity_poly.pdbx_seq_one_letter_code
_entity_poly.pdbx_strand_id
1 'polypeptide(L)' 'MISILCYYDINSFPEGLDKILDEFIRYKGLEIHNISSLIGGITSQEIIKILTNQYLQLDNCLTFDGIRSKAETWKL' A
#
# COMPACT_ATOMS: atom_id res chain seq x y z
N MET A 1 -6.19 -17.20 -4.94
CA MET A 1 -5.15 -16.39 -4.25
C MET A 1 -3.96 -17.26 -3.83
N ILE A 2 -4.14 -18.34 -3.05
CA ILE A 2 -3.07 -19.35 -2.82
C ILE A 2 -2.56 -19.93 -4.15
N SER A 3 -3.45 -20.19 -5.11
CA SER A 3 -3.08 -20.67 -6.46
C SER A 3 -2.23 -19.68 -7.30
N ILE A 4 -2.18 -18.38 -6.95
CA ILE A 4 -1.32 -17.39 -7.63
C ILE A 4 0.10 -17.42 -7.02
N LEU A 5 0.21 -17.65 -5.71
CA LEU A 5 1.51 -17.84 -5.06
C LEU A 5 2.19 -19.13 -5.49
N CYS A 6 1.44 -20.20 -5.76
CA CYS A 6 2.00 -21.43 -6.35
C CYS A 6 2.39 -21.27 -7.83
N TYR A 7 1.91 -20.23 -8.52
CA TYR A 7 2.23 -19.96 -9.93
C TYR A 7 3.57 -19.23 -10.09
N TYR A 8 3.95 -18.41 -9.11
CA TYR A 8 5.31 -17.90 -9.00
C TYR A 8 6.17 -18.94 -8.30
N ASP A 9 7.27 -19.37 -8.92
CA ASP A 9 8.24 -20.32 -8.38
C ASP A 9 9.01 -19.73 -7.18
N ILE A 10 8.32 -19.56 -6.06
CA ILE A 10 8.84 -18.96 -4.84
C ILE A 10 9.51 -20.07 -4.02
N ASN A 11 10.84 -20.11 -4.07
CA ASN A 11 11.65 -21.11 -3.36
C ASN A 11 11.69 -20.93 -1.83
N SER A 12 11.27 -19.78 -1.30
CA SER A 12 11.22 -19.52 0.14
C SER A 12 10.09 -18.55 0.51
N PHE A 13 9.21 -18.96 1.41
CA PHE A 13 8.16 -18.08 1.93
C PHE A 13 8.73 -17.19 3.05
N PRO A 14 8.51 -15.86 3.01
CA PRO A 14 8.91 -14.98 4.09
C PRO A 14 8.13 -15.28 5.37
N GLU A 15 8.76 -15.03 6.51
CA GLU A 15 8.13 -15.22 7.83
C GLU A 15 6.90 -14.32 7.97
N GLY A 16 5.76 -14.89 8.39
CA GLY A 16 4.50 -14.17 8.58
C GLY A 16 3.62 -14.02 7.32
N LEU A 17 3.97 -14.69 6.22
CA LEU A 17 3.16 -14.68 4.98
C LEU A 17 1.74 -15.21 5.20
N ASP A 18 1.57 -16.21 6.06
CA ASP A 18 0.28 -16.78 6.46
C ASP A 18 -0.68 -15.71 6.97
N LYS A 19 -0.21 -14.88 7.91
CA LYS A 19 -1.01 -13.78 8.49
C LYS A 19 -1.38 -12.73 7.47
N ILE A 20 -0.45 -12.41 6.56
CA ILE A 20 -0.71 -11.46 5.48
C ILE A 20 -1.80 -12.02 4.57
N LEU A 21 -1.71 -13.29 4.18
CA LEU A 21 -2.71 -13.92 3.31
C LEU A 21 -4.08 -13.97 3.96
N ASP A 22 -4.15 -14.32 5.24
CA ASP A 22 -5.40 -14.30 6.00
C ASP A 22 -6.00 -12.89 6.04
N GLU A 23 -5.17 -11.86 6.20
CA GLU A 23 -5.62 -10.48 6.16
C GLU A 23 -6.10 -10.03 4.77
N PHE A 24 -5.43 -10.46 3.70
CA PHE A 24 -5.92 -10.21 2.34
C PHE A 24 -7.28 -10.89 2.10
N ILE A 25 -7.47 -12.11 2.60
CA ILE A 25 -8.76 -12.82 2.52
C ILE A 25 -9.81 -12.12 3.38
N ARG A 26 -9.46 -11.60 4.56
CA ARG A 26 -10.37 -10.84 5.43
C ARG A 26 -10.80 -9.53 4.77
N TYR A 27 -9.87 -8.83 4.14
CA TYR A 27 -10.08 -7.54 3.49
C TYR A 27 -11.03 -7.63 2.29
N LYS A 28 -10.98 -8.72 1.50
CA LYS A 28 -11.88 -8.98 0.36
C LYS A 28 -12.00 -7.84 -0.67
N GLY A 29 -10.99 -6.97 -0.76
CA GLY A 29 -11.02 -5.80 -1.67
C GLY A 29 -11.97 -4.68 -1.23
N LEU A 30 -12.32 -4.61 0.07
CA LEU A 30 -13.23 -3.59 0.60
C LEU A 30 -12.57 -2.21 0.71
N GLU A 31 -13.19 -1.15 0.24
CA GLU A 31 -12.66 0.20 0.44
C GLU A 31 -13.05 0.75 1.82
N ILE A 32 -12.09 0.75 2.75
CA ILE A 32 -12.34 1.26 4.10
C ILE A 32 -12.27 2.78 4.10
N HIS A 33 -13.38 3.44 4.43
CA HIS A 33 -13.54 4.89 4.35
C HIS A 33 -12.41 5.70 5.00
N ASN A 34 -11.86 5.25 6.14
CA ASN A 34 -10.77 5.93 6.83
C ASN A 34 -9.45 5.86 6.04
N ILE A 35 -9.12 4.70 5.46
CA ILE A 35 -7.95 4.51 4.60
C ILE A 35 -8.11 5.34 3.33
N SER A 36 -9.29 5.30 2.70
CA SER A 36 -9.58 6.10 1.52
C SER A 36 -9.48 7.61 1.80
N SER A 37 -9.97 8.07 2.96
CA SER A 37 -9.87 9.48 3.37
C SER A 37 -8.42 9.92 3.57
N LEU A 38 -7.61 9.07 4.22
CA LEU A 38 -6.20 9.35 4.45
C LEU A 38 -5.41 9.40 3.13
N ILE A 39 -5.55 8.37 2.29
CA ILE A 39 -4.88 8.30 0.98
C ILE A 39 -5.34 9.45 0.08
N GLY A 40 -6.62 9.80 0.09
CA GLY A 40 -7.16 10.95 -0.63
C GLY A 40 -6.52 12.27 -0.18
N GLY A 41 -6.32 12.45 1.12
CA GLY A 41 -5.63 13.62 1.67
C GLY A 41 -4.17 13.72 1.23
N ILE A 42 -3.42 12.61 1.32
CA ILE A 42 -2.03 12.55 0.85
C ILE A 42 -1.94 12.85 -0.65
N THR A 43 -2.79 12.19 -1.44
CA THR A 43 -2.84 12.37 -2.90
C THR A 43 -3.17 13.81 -3.27
N SER A 44 -4.16 14.41 -2.60
CA SER A 44 -4.53 15.81 -2.83
C SER A 44 -3.36 16.76 -2.56
N GLN A 45 -2.62 16.52 -1.48
CA GLN A 45 -1.45 17.33 -1.16
C GLN A 45 -0.35 17.17 -2.22
N GLU A 46 -0.05 15.96 -2.69
CA GLU A 46 0.92 15.75 -3.78
C GLU A 46 0.50 16.46 -5.07
N ILE A 47 -0.78 16.44 -5.41
CA ILE A 47 -1.32 17.18 -6.56
C ILE A 47 -1.09 18.69 -6.39
N ILE A 48 -1.35 19.25 -5.21
CA ILE A 48 -1.11 20.69 -4.95
C ILE A 48 0.37 21.04 -5.12
N LYS A 49 1.29 20.19 -4.65
CA LYS A 49 2.73 20.40 -4.81
C LYS A 49 3.13 20.46 -6.29
N ILE A 50 2.58 19.55 -7.10
CA ILE A 50 2.82 19.52 -8.55
C ILE A 50 2.26 20.78 -9.22
N LEU A 51 1.01 21.14 -8.94
CA LEU A 51 0.34 22.27 -9.58
C LEU A 51 0.98 23.61 -9.25
N THR A 52 1.43 23.79 -8.01
CA THR A 52 2.02 25.05 -7.55
C THR A 52 3.53 25.14 -7.80
N ASN A 53 4.17 24.04 -8.19
CA ASN A 53 5.64 23.90 -8.21
C ASN A 53 6.28 24.30 -6.86
N GLN A 54 5.59 24.04 -5.75
CA GLN A 54 6.08 24.29 -4.41
C GLN A 54 6.26 22.96 -3.68
N TYR A 55 7.31 22.90 -2.86
CA TYR A 55 7.73 21.72 -2.09
C TYR A 55 8.24 20.54 -2.94
N LEU A 56 8.82 19.55 -2.25
CA LEU A 56 9.29 18.30 -2.84
C LEU A 56 8.16 17.26 -2.85
N GLN A 57 7.97 16.65 -4.02
CA GLN A 57 7.04 15.53 -4.20
C GLN A 57 7.64 14.23 -3.66
N LEU A 58 6.75 13.28 -3.34
CA LEU A 58 7.14 11.90 -3.07
C LEU A 58 7.75 11.27 -4.34
N ASP A 59 8.81 10.48 -4.15
CA ASP A 59 9.52 9.85 -5.26
C ASP A 59 8.90 8.47 -5.56
N ASN A 60 8.14 8.41 -6.65
CA ASN A 60 7.54 7.21 -7.24
C ASN A 60 6.37 6.58 -6.45
N CYS A 61 6.63 5.79 -5.40
CA CYS A 61 5.61 4.97 -4.76
C CYS A 61 5.53 5.20 -3.24
N LEU A 62 4.31 5.34 -2.73
CA LEU A 62 4.00 5.38 -1.30
C LEU A 62 3.10 4.20 -0.93
N THR A 63 3.51 3.45 0.09
CA THR A 63 2.69 2.39 0.70
C THR A 63 2.27 2.80 2.09
N PHE A 64 1.00 2.60 2.43
CA PHE A 64 0.48 2.81 3.78
C PHE A 64 -0.14 1.54 4.34
N ASP A 65 0.34 1.11 5.50
CA ASP A 65 -0.21 0.02 6.30
C ASP A 65 -1.15 0.60 7.37
N GLY A 66 -2.45 0.40 7.18
CA GLY A 66 -3.48 0.86 8.11
C GLY A 66 -3.62 0.05 9.41
N ILE A 67 -3.06 -1.16 9.48
CA ILE A 67 -3.06 -1.98 10.70
C ILE A 67 -1.95 -1.51 11.63
N ARG A 68 -0.76 -1.24 11.08
CA ARG A 68 0.41 -0.77 11.84
C ARG A 68 0.52 0.75 11.91
N SER A 69 -0.33 1.47 11.19
CA SER A 69 -0.29 2.93 11.02
C SER A 69 1.09 3.43 10.56
N LYS A 70 1.66 2.76 9.55
CA LYS A 70 2.99 3.08 9.01
C LYS A 70 2.91 3.45 7.53
N ALA A 71 3.69 4.45 7.13
CA ALA A 71 3.86 4.86 5.76
C ALA A 71 5.33 4.67 5.37
N GLU A 72 5.58 4.12 4.18
CA GLU A 72 6.92 3.91 3.64
C GLU A 72 6.94 4.30 2.15
N THR A 73 8.04 4.88 1.70
CA THR A 73 8.24 5.33 0.31
C THR A 73 9.23 4.44 -0.41
N TRP A 74 8.96 4.13 -1.68
CA TRP A 74 9.76 3.22 -2.49
C TRP A 74 10.09 3.86 -3.83
N LYS A 75 11.35 3.72 -4.24
CA LYS A 75 11.79 4.00 -5.61
C LYS A 75 11.80 2.68 -6.37
N LEU A 76 10.72 2.44 -7.12
CA LEU A 76 10.57 1.27 -7.99
C LEU A 76 11.22 1.48 -9.35
#